data_AF-J3JJU8-F1
#
_entry.id   AF-J3JJU8-F1
#
_cell.length_a   1.000
_cell.length_b   1.000
_cell.length_c   1.000
_cell.angle_alpha   90.00
_cell.angle_beta   90.00
_cell.angle_gamma   90.00
#
_symmetry.space_group_name_H-M   'P 1'
#
loop_
_entity.id
_entity.type
_entity.pdbx_description
1 polymer ?
#
loop_
_entity_poly.entity_id
_entity_poly.type
_entity_poly.pdbx_seq_one_letter_code
_entity_poly.pdbx_strand_id
1 'polypeptide(L)'
;MTELDLPEGGYSLATIHRAENTDDPERLRSILESLAAVDHPVVLLAHPRLVAKCAEHGIALGDSGNLRMHPPLAYPELVASTLHARGVVTDSGGLQKEAFLLRAPCTTVRPQTEWVETVNLGWNVLVEPGQALVRAASRPRPTEPAEAEAHPYGDGNAAHRVVQALTDHLPG
;
A
#
# COMPACT_ATOMS: atom_id res chain seq x y z
N MET A 1 18.18 -9.92 3.50
CA MET A 1 17.18 -10.87 3.00
C MET A 1 15.83 -10.27 3.28
N THR A 2 15.01 -10.09 2.25
CA THR A 2 13.60 -9.72 2.41
C THR A 2 12.84 -10.96 2.91
N GLU A 3 11.89 -10.79 3.82
CA GLU A 3 11.05 -11.88 4.39
C GLU A 3 10.33 -12.69 3.29
N LEU A 4 10.08 -12.05 2.14
CA LEU A 4 9.31 -12.63 1.04
C LEU A 4 10.13 -13.51 0.10
N ASP A 5 11.45 -13.65 0.28
CA ASP A 5 12.37 -14.40 -0.59
C ASP A 5 12.23 -14.07 -2.10
N LEU A 6 11.81 -12.84 -2.40
CA LEU A 6 11.62 -12.32 -3.77
C LEU A 6 12.70 -11.30 -4.12
N PRO A 7 13.12 -11.25 -5.40
CA PRO A 7 14.12 -10.30 -5.84
C PRO A 7 13.61 -8.86 -5.68
N GLU A 8 14.53 -7.95 -5.35
CA GLU A 8 14.26 -6.52 -5.29
C GLU A 8 13.66 -6.00 -6.60
N GLY A 9 12.59 -5.21 -6.50
CA GLY A 9 11.85 -4.70 -7.65
C GLY A 9 11.07 -5.76 -8.45
N GLY A 10 11.07 -7.03 -8.01
CA GLY A 10 10.42 -8.15 -8.69
C GLY A 10 8.97 -8.39 -8.30
N TYR A 11 8.43 -7.68 -7.31
CA TYR A 11 7.08 -7.87 -6.79
C TYR A 11 6.42 -6.56 -6.38
N SER A 12 5.10 -6.51 -6.39
CA SER A 12 4.33 -5.48 -5.70
C SER A 12 3.80 -6.01 -4.37
N LEU A 13 3.76 -5.16 -3.34
CA LEU A 13 3.14 -5.49 -2.07
C LEU A 13 1.69 -5.00 -2.07
N ALA A 14 0.75 -5.82 -1.61
CA ALA A 14 -0.65 -5.46 -1.55
C ALA A 14 -1.25 -5.58 -0.14
N THR A 15 -2.12 -4.63 0.22
CA THR A 15 -2.91 -4.68 1.46
C THR A 15 -4.33 -4.21 1.19
N ILE A 16 -5.34 -5.04 1.46
CA ILE A 16 -6.76 -4.71 1.28
C ILE A 16 -7.51 -5.07 2.55
N HIS A 17 -8.09 -4.08 3.24
CA HIS A 17 -8.76 -4.30 4.51
C HIS A 17 -9.82 -3.26 4.87
N ARG A 18 -10.13 -2.29 4.00
CA ARG A 18 -11.23 -1.34 4.26
C ARG A 18 -12.58 -1.98 3.95
N ALA A 19 -13.57 -1.64 4.78
CA ALA A 19 -14.96 -2.09 4.61
C ALA A 19 -15.50 -1.84 3.18
N GLU A 20 -15.20 -0.66 2.62
CA GLU A 20 -15.61 -0.28 1.26
C GLU A 20 -15.10 -1.23 0.16
N ASN A 21 -14.01 -1.96 0.40
CA ASN A 21 -13.45 -2.97 -0.51
C ASN A 21 -13.78 -4.41 -0.11
N THR A 22 -13.97 -4.68 1.18
CA THR A 22 -14.14 -6.05 1.70
C THR A 22 -15.59 -6.48 1.89
N ASP A 23 -16.54 -5.55 2.05
CA ASP A 23 -17.91 -5.87 2.45
C ASP A 23 -18.84 -6.12 1.28
N ASP A 24 -18.44 -5.70 0.07
CA ASP A 24 -19.10 -6.06 -1.19
C ASP A 24 -18.35 -7.24 -1.83
N PRO A 25 -18.98 -8.43 -1.95
CA PRO A 25 -18.34 -9.62 -2.52
C PRO A 25 -17.91 -9.46 -3.98
N GLU A 26 -18.66 -8.72 -4.79
CA GLU A 26 -18.33 -8.53 -6.22
C GLU A 26 -17.13 -7.61 -6.37
N ARG A 27 -17.09 -6.54 -5.59
CA ARG A 27 -15.93 -5.65 -5.52
C ARG A 27 -14.68 -6.38 -5.03
N LEU A 28 -14.81 -7.13 -3.94
CA LEU A 28 -13.70 -7.90 -3.37
C LEU A 28 -13.15 -8.91 -4.38
N ARG A 29 -14.02 -9.65 -5.07
CA ARG A 29 -13.62 -10.59 -6.13
C ARG A 29 -12.88 -9.87 -7.26
N SER A 30 -13.43 -8.74 -7.73
CA SER A 30 -12.80 -7.93 -8.77
C SER A 30 -11.41 -7.43 -8.37
N ILE A 31 -11.20 -7.06 -7.11
CA ILE A 31 -9.86 -6.69 -6.60
C ILE A 31 -8.91 -7.87 -6.70
N LEU A 32 -9.29 -9.04 -6.16
CA LEU A 32 -8.43 -10.23 -6.15
C LEU A 32 -8.08 -10.69 -7.57
N GLU A 33 -9.06 -10.71 -8.49
CA GLU A 33 -8.85 -11.04 -9.90
C GLU A 33 -7.92 -10.02 -10.59
N SER A 34 -8.06 -8.74 -10.27
CA SER A 34 -7.18 -7.69 -10.81
C SER A 34 -5.75 -7.85 -10.34
N LEU A 35 -5.53 -8.13 -9.05
CA LEU A 35 -4.20 -8.37 -8.51
C LEU A 35 -3.57 -9.62 -9.13
N ALA A 36 -4.36 -10.69 -9.33
CA ALA A 36 -3.91 -11.91 -9.98
C ALA A 36 -3.51 -11.72 -11.45
N ALA A 37 -4.08 -10.73 -12.12
CA ALA A 37 -3.85 -10.40 -13.53
C ALA A 37 -2.70 -9.41 -13.78
N VAL A 38 -2.05 -8.87 -12.73
CA VAL A 38 -0.86 -8.02 -12.86
C VAL A 38 0.28 -8.81 -13.52
N ASP A 39 1.15 -8.15 -14.28
CA ASP A 39 2.22 -8.76 -15.08
C ASP A 39 3.44 -9.27 -14.28
N HIS A 40 3.39 -9.20 -12.95
CA HIS A 40 4.45 -9.62 -12.03
C HIS A 40 3.85 -10.04 -10.68
N PRO A 41 4.59 -10.76 -9.82
CA PRO A 41 4.12 -11.19 -8.51
C PRO A 41 3.54 -10.04 -7.67
N VAL A 42 2.34 -10.27 -7.11
CA VAL A 42 1.69 -9.37 -6.15
C VAL A 42 1.51 -10.11 -4.85
N VAL A 43 2.21 -9.70 -3.80
CA VAL A 43 2.13 -10.32 -2.48
C VAL A 43 1.05 -9.63 -1.66
N LEU A 44 -0.10 -10.27 -1.50
CA LEU A 44 -1.21 -9.76 -0.70
C LEU A 44 -1.07 -10.21 0.75
N LEU A 45 -0.78 -9.23 1.62
CA LEU A 45 -0.76 -9.43 3.07
C LEU A 45 -2.20 -9.60 3.57
N ALA A 46 -2.55 -10.84 3.86
CA ALA A 46 -3.89 -11.29 4.17
C ALA A 46 -4.32 -10.84 5.58
N HIS A 47 -4.76 -9.59 5.70
CA HIS A 47 -5.27 -9.05 6.95
C HIS A 47 -6.42 -9.93 7.51
N PRO A 48 -6.54 -10.14 8.84
CA PRO A 48 -7.58 -11.01 9.41
C PRO A 48 -9.00 -10.65 8.94
N ARG A 49 -9.29 -9.37 8.74
CA ARG A 49 -10.56 -8.92 8.15
C ARG A 49 -10.77 -9.45 6.73
N LEU A 50 -9.77 -9.35 5.85
CA LEU A 50 -9.86 -9.85 4.47
C LEU A 50 -10.17 -11.35 4.48
N VAL A 51 -9.46 -12.11 5.31
CA VAL A 51 -9.67 -13.55 5.47
C VAL A 51 -11.09 -13.86 5.93
N ALA A 52 -11.57 -13.16 6.97
CA ALA A 52 -12.93 -13.34 7.48
C ALA A 52 -14.00 -13.00 6.44
N LYS A 53 -13.83 -11.90 5.70
CA LYS A 53 -14.78 -11.46 4.68
C LYS A 53 -14.81 -12.37 3.46
N CYS A 54 -13.66 -12.87 3.01
CA CYS A 54 -13.63 -13.88 1.97
C CYS A 54 -14.37 -15.16 2.40
N ALA A 55 -14.17 -15.63 3.64
CA ALA A 55 -14.89 -16.78 4.16
C ALA A 55 -16.41 -16.55 4.25
N GLU A 56 -16.83 -15.37 4.72
CA GLU A 56 -18.24 -14.96 4.77
C GLU A 56 -18.90 -14.95 3.39
N HIS A 57 -18.16 -14.50 2.37
CA HIS A 57 -18.64 -14.38 0.99
C HIS A 57 -18.44 -15.64 0.15
N GLY A 58 -17.88 -16.72 0.71
CA GLY A 58 -17.58 -17.95 -0.03
C GLY A 58 -16.50 -17.77 -1.10
N ILE A 59 -15.61 -16.78 -0.94
CA ILE A 59 -14.49 -16.50 -1.83
C ILE A 59 -13.28 -17.30 -1.33
N ALA A 60 -12.79 -18.23 -2.15
CA ALA A 60 -11.59 -19.00 -1.83
C ALA A 60 -10.35 -18.09 -1.85
N LEU A 61 -9.60 -18.07 -0.75
CA LEU A 61 -8.29 -17.43 -0.69
C LEU A 61 -7.20 -18.46 -1.00
N GLY A 62 -6.29 -18.08 -1.88
CA GLY A 62 -5.14 -18.87 -2.28
C GLY A 62 -4.36 -18.16 -3.38
N ASP A 63 -3.18 -18.70 -3.70
CA ASP A 63 -2.40 -18.24 -4.84
C ASP A 63 -3.20 -18.40 -6.14
N SER A 64 -3.18 -17.38 -6.99
CA SER A 64 -3.90 -17.38 -8.26
C SER A 64 -3.22 -16.44 -9.25
N GLY A 65 -2.87 -16.94 -10.45
CA GLY A 65 -2.10 -16.15 -11.41
C GLY A 65 -0.80 -15.64 -10.78
N ASN A 66 -0.64 -14.32 -10.74
CA ASN A 66 0.50 -13.67 -10.08
C ASN A 66 0.23 -13.22 -8.64
N LEU A 67 -0.99 -13.42 -8.11
CA LEU A 67 -1.32 -13.15 -6.72
C LEU A 67 -0.73 -14.22 -5.80
N ARG A 68 0.03 -13.78 -4.80
CA ARG A 68 0.65 -14.60 -3.77
C ARG A 68 0.10 -14.21 -2.40
N MET A 69 -0.46 -15.17 -1.68
CA MET A 69 -1.02 -14.93 -0.36
C MET A 69 0.08 -15.02 0.70
N HIS A 70 0.10 -14.06 1.62
CA HIS A 70 1.05 -14.07 2.74
C HIS A 70 0.35 -13.63 4.04
N PRO A 71 0.68 -14.20 5.20
CA PRO A 71 0.24 -13.66 6.48
C PRO A 71 0.64 -12.18 6.66
N PRO A 72 -0.03 -11.41 7.53
CA PRO A 72 0.44 -10.07 7.87
C PRO A 72 1.87 -10.08 8.38
N LEU A 73 2.67 -9.11 7.92
CA LEU A 73 4.05 -8.90 8.37
C LEU A 73 4.10 -8.05 9.64
N ALA A 74 5.15 -8.20 10.44
CA ALA A 74 5.48 -7.21 11.46
C ALA A 74 5.85 -5.88 10.80
N TYR A 75 5.68 -4.78 11.53
CA TYR A 75 5.90 -3.45 10.95
C TYR A 75 7.31 -3.24 10.34
N PRO A 76 8.41 -3.64 10.97
CA PRO A 76 9.74 -3.50 10.36
C PRO A 76 9.88 -4.29 9.05
N GLU A 77 9.27 -5.47 8.97
CA GLU A 77 9.28 -6.32 7.77
C GLU A 77 8.41 -5.72 6.67
N LEU A 78 7.28 -5.10 7.02
CA LEU A 78 6.44 -4.34 6.09
C LEU A 78 7.23 -3.19 5.47
N VAL A 79 7.95 -2.42 6.28
CA VAL A 79 8.81 -1.30 5.82
C VAL A 79 9.91 -1.82 4.89
N ALA A 80 10.64 -2.86 5.29
CA ALA A 80 11.68 -3.47 4.47
C ALA A 80 11.12 -4.01 3.15
N SER A 81 9.98 -4.71 3.20
CA SER A 81 9.33 -5.26 2.01
C SER A 81 8.80 -4.17 1.08
N THR A 82 8.36 -3.03 1.62
CA THR A 82 7.91 -1.89 0.82
C THR A 82 9.08 -1.20 0.14
N LEU A 83 10.21 -1.02 0.84
CA LEU A 83 11.43 -0.41 0.30
C LEU A 83 11.98 -1.15 -0.93
N HIS A 84 11.86 -2.48 -0.94
CA HIS A 84 12.35 -3.33 -2.03
C HIS A 84 11.25 -3.73 -3.04
N ALA A 85 10.01 -3.28 -2.84
CA ALA A 85 8.93 -3.57 -3.77
C ALA A 85 9.05 -2.74 -5.07
N ARG A 86 8.57 -3.30 -6.18
CA ARG A 86 8.31 -2.58 -7.43
C ARG A 86 7.28 -1.46 -7.21
N GLY A 87 6.31 -1.72 -6.34
CA GLY A 87 5.25 -0.80 -5.98
C GLY A 87 4.35 -1.37 -4.88
N VAL A 88 3.40 -0.56 -4.45
CA VAL A 88 2.41 -0.89 -3.43
C VAL A 88 1.01 -0.77 -4.03
N VAL A 89 0.13 -1.74 -3.75
CA VAL A 89 -1.30 -1.65 -4.04
C VAL A 89 -2.09 -1.69 -2.74
N THR A 90 -2.77 -0.62 -2.37
CA THR A 90 -3.30 -0.51 -1.00
C THR A 90 -4.63 0.23 -0.90
N ASP A 91 -5.41 -0.08 0.13
CA ASP A 91 -6.48 0.79 0.63
C ASP A 91 -6.16 1.38 2.02
N SER A 92 -4.96 1.13 2.55
CA SER A 92 -4.50 1.71 3.81
C SER A 92 -4.35 3.22 3.70
N GLY A 93 -4.76 3.95 4.74
CA GLY A 93 -4.44 5.38 4.83
C GLY A 93 -2.94 5.60 5.08
N GLY A 94 -2.37 4.94 6.08
CA GLY A 94 -0.97 5.12 6.47
C GLY A 94 0.03 4.66 5.40
N LEU A 95 -0.22 3.51 4.78
CA LEU A 95 0.74 2.92 3.85
C LEU A 95 0.92 3.75 2.56
N GLN A 96 -0.09 4.52 2.15
CA GLN A 96 0.06 5.46 1.03
C GLN A 96 1.16 6.49 1.28
N LYS A 97 1.17 7.05 2.50
CA LYS A 97 2.18 8.01 2.95
C LYS A 97 3.55 7.36 3.10
N GLU A 98 3.59 6.16 3.70
CA GLU A 98 4.83 5.41 3.89
C GLU A 98 5.47 4.99 2.57
N ALA A 99 4.67 4.54 1.59
CA ALA A 99 5.14 4.19 0.26
C ALA A 99 5.82 5.39 -0.43
N PHE A 100 5.25 6.59 -0.32
CA PHE A 100 5.88 7.80 -0.83
C PHE A 100 7.24 8.09 -0.17
N LEU A 101 7.31 7.99 1.17
CA LEU A 101 8.55 8.19 1.92
C LEU A 101 9.63 7.17 1.56
N LEU A 102 9.23 5.93 1.29
CA LEU A 102 10.11 4.83 0.90
C LEU A 102 10.39 4.78 -0.60
N ARG A 103 9.89 5.76 -1.37
CA ARG A 103 10.04 5.84 -2.84
C ARG A 103 9.54 4.58 -3.56
N ALA A 104 8.43 4.03 -3.08
CA ALA A 104 7.66 2.98 -3.74
C ALA A 104 6.41 3.59 -4.42
N PRO A 105 6.22 3.41 -5.75
CA PRO A 105 5.00 3.84 -6.42
C PRO A 105 3.76 3.18 -5.80
N CYS A 106 2.72 3.97 -5.51
CA CYS A 106 1.52 3.51 -4.82
C CYS A 106 0.29 3.49 -5.75
N THR A 107 -0.50 2.44 -5.71
CA THR A 107 -1.79 2.31 -6.39
C THR A 107 -2.85 2.16 -5.32
N THR A 108 -3.64 3.20 -5.12
CA THR A 108 -4.65 3.23 -4.07
C THR A 108 -6.00 2.76 -4.63
N VAL A 109 -6.57 1.73 -4.02
CA VAL A 109 -7.89 1.17 -4.41
C VAL A 109 -8.99 1.85 -3.61
N ARG A 110 -9.11 3.18 -3.77
CA ARG A 110 -10.09 4.05 -3.10
C ARG A 110 -10.51 5.17 -4.05
N PRO A 111 -11.73 5.71 -3.91
CA PRO A 111 -12.19 6.85 -4.72
C PRO A 111 -11.53 8.18 -4.31
N GLN A 112 -10.97 8.25 -3.10
CA GLN A 112 -10.37 9.47 -2.54
C GLN A 112 -9.19 9.16 -1.63
N THR A 113 -8.33 10.15 -1.43
CA THR A 113 -7.18 10.08 -0.52
C THR A 113 -6.98 11.39 0.23
N GLU A 114 -6.46 11.27 1.44
CA GLU A 114 -6.03 12.37 2.29
C GLU A 114 -4.65 12.92 1.86
N TRP A 115 -3.88 12.17 1.04
CA TRP A 115 -2.50 12.47 0.64
C TRP A 115 -2.41 12.99 -0.79
N VAL A 116 -3.06 14.11 -1.07
CA VAL A 116 -3.24 14.67 -2.43
C VAL A 116 -1.91 14.96 -3.15
N GLU A 117 -0.90 15.39 -2.41
CA GLU A 117 0.46 15.64 -2.89
C GLU A 117 1.09 14.41 -3.54
N THR A 118 0.85 13.20 -3.00
CA THR A 118 1.38 11.97 -3.59
C THR A 118 0.77 11.70 -4.98
N VAL A 119 -0.49 12.09 -5.18
CA VAL A 119 -1.18 11.97 -6.47
C VAL A 119 -0.68 13.03 -7.44
N ASN A 120 -0.58 14.29 -6.98
CA ASN A 120 -0.09 15.40 -7.80
C ASN A 120 1.34 15.18 -8.30
N LEU A 121 2.19 14.55 -7.49
CA LEU A 121 3.56 14.20 -7.84
C LEU A 121 3.66 12.90 -8.66
N GLY A 122 2.54 12.22 -8.96
CA GLY A 122 2.48 10.97 -9.73
C GLY A 122 2.90 9.70 -8.97
N TRP A 123 3.30 9.84 -7.71
CA TRP A 123 3.71 8.74 -6.84
C TRP A 123 2.56 7.87 -6.36
N ASN A 124 1.35 8.40 -6.37
CA ASN A 124 0.12 7.65 -6.07
C ASN A 124 -0.89 7.84 -7.20
N VAL A 125 -1.72 6.84 -7.44
CA VAL A 125 -2.89 6.95 -8.31
C VAL A 125 -4.07 6.28 -7.65
N LEU A 126 -5.26 6.85 -7.83
CA LEU A 126 -6.50 6.28 -7.33
C LEU A 126 -7.17 5.51 -8.46
N VAL A 127 -7.52 4.25 -8.21
CA VAL A 127 -8.11 3.39 -9.23
C VAL A 127 -9.23 2.52 -8.68
N GLU A 128 -10.20 2.25 -9.54
CA GLU A 128 -11.18 1.19 -9.31
C GLU A 128 -10.60 -0.18 -9.70
N PRO A 129 -11.14 -1.28 -9.11
CA PRO A 129 -10.79 -2.64 -9.52
C PRO A 129 -11.06 -2.88 -11.01
N GLY A 130 -10.32 -3.82 -11.59
CA GLY A 130 -10.36 -4.21 -13.00
C GLY A 130 -9.11 -3.77 -13.76
N GLN A 131 -9.27 -3.53 -15.05
CA GLN A 131 -8.14 -3.20 -15.95
C GLN A 131 -7.40 -1.91 -15.57
N ALA A 132 -8.07 -0.97 -14.88
CA ALA A 132 -7.42 0.23 -14.38
C ALA A 132 -6.39 -0.10 -13.28
N LEU A 133 -6.76 -0.97 -12.34
CA LEU A 133 -5.86 -1.46 -11.29
C LEU A 133 -4.66 -2.20 -11.89
N VAL A 134 -4.90 -3.12 -12.83
CA VAL A 134 -3.83 -3.89 -13.49
C VAL A 134 -2.79 -2.96 -14.12
N ARG A 135 -3.24 -2.01 -14.95
CA ARG A 135 -2.34 -1.05 -15.61
C ARG A 135 -1.61 -0.15 -14.61
N ALA A 136 -2.29 0.30 -13.56
CA ALA A 136 -1.72 1.19 -12.56
C ALA A 136 -0.66 0.49 -11.69
N ALA A 137 -0.85 -0.79 -11.37
CA ALA A 137 0.11 -1.61 -10.62
C ALA A 137 1.40 -1.88 -11.41
N SER A 138 1.32 -2.00 -12.73
CA SER A 138 2.48 -2.24 -13.61
C SER A 138 3.18 -0.99 -14.11
N ARG A 139 2.69 0.21 -13.74
CA ARG A 139 3.19 1.49 -14.27
C ARG A 139 4.68 1.71 -13.91
N PRO A 140 5.43 2.46 -14.74
CA PRO A 140 6.80 2.79 -14.42
C PRO A 140 6.89 3.64 -13.14
N ARG A 141 8.03 3.53 -12.44
CA ARG A 141 8.35 4.43 -11.33
C ARG A 141 8.34 5.89 -11.83
N PRO A 142 7.66 6.81 -11.14
CA PRO A 142 7.69 8.23 -11.47
C PRO A 142 9.09 8.84 -11.30
N THR A 143 9.29 10.01 -11.88
CA THR A 143 10.49 10.81 -11.63
C THR A 143 10.55 11.24 -10.17
N GLU A 144 11.76 11.32 -9.60
CA GLU A 144 11.96 11.87 -8.27
C GLU A 144 11.42 13.31 -8.19
N PRO A 145 10.69 13.66 -7.12
CA PRO A 145 10.21 15.01 -6.92
C PRO A 145 11.38 15.96 -6.66
N ALA A 146 11.16 17.26 -6.86
CA ALA A 146 12.13 18.26 -6.42
C ALA A 146 12.32 18.20 -4.90
N GLU A 147 13.50 18.56 -4.40
CA GLU A 147 13.84 18.50 -2.97
C GLU A 147 12.79 19.16 -2.06
N ALA A 148 12.23 20.30 -2.50
CA ALA A 148 11.21 21.04 -1.76
C ALA A 148 9.89 20.25 -1.57
N GLU A 149 9.61 19.29 -2.46
CA GLU A 149 8.40 18.45 -2.46
C GLU A 149 8.71 17.00 -2.04
N ALA A 150 9.99 16.68 -1.81
CA ALA A 150 10.47 15.34 -1.49
C ALA A 150 10.06 14.87 -0.10
N HIS A 151 9.81 15.82 0.83
CA HIS A 151 9.57 15.57 2.26
C HIS A 151 8.38 16.38 2.83
N PRO A 152 7.18 16.28 2.24
CA PRO A 152 6.01 17.07 2.65
C PRO A 152 5.50 16.72 4.05
N TYR A 153 5.99 15.63 4.63
CA TYR A 153 5.54 15.08 5.92
C TYR A 153 6.50 15.30 7.08
N GLY A 154 7.57 16.05 6.86
CA GLY A 154 8.57 16.37 7.87
C GLY A 154 9.89 15.62 7.70
N ASP A 155 10.76 15.83 8.67
CA ASP A 155 12.19 15.51 8.67
C ASP A 155 12.55 14.35 9.62
N GLY A 156 11.55 13.63 10.13
CA GLY A 156 11.72 12.54 11.10
C GLY A 156 11.85 12.99 12.56
N ASN A 157 11.80 14.29 12.87
CA ASN A 157 11.95 14.80 14.24
C ASN A 157 10.63 15.08 14.96
N ALA A 158 9.51 14.50 14.48
CA ALA A 158 8.18 14.76 15.03
C ALA A 158 8.09 14.46 16.53
N ALA A 159 8.64 13.33 17.00
CA ALA A 159 8.61 12.96 18.41
C ALA A 159 9.33 13.99 19.30
N HIS A 160 10.53 14.42 18.91
CA HIS A 160 11.29 15.44 19.63
C HIS A 160 10.52 16.77 19.69
N ARG A 161 9.95 17.21 18.55
CA ARG A 161 9.17 18.47 18.48
C ARG A 161 7.91 18.41 19.35
N VAL A 162 7.22 17.26 19.40
CA VAL A 162 6.06 17.07 20.27
C VAL A 162 6.46 17.12 21.74
N VAL A 163 7.54 16.44 22.15
CA VAL A 163 8.04 16.48 23.53
C VAL A 163 8.44 17.91 23.92
N GLN A 164 9.12 18.64 23.05
CA GLN A 164 9.48 20.04 23.28
C GLN A 164 8.22 20.90 23.47
N ALA A 165 7.26 20.81 22.55
CA ALA A 165 6.03 21.59 22.61
C ALA A 165 5.23 21.31 23.89
N LEU A 166 5.15 20.05 24.33
CA LEU A 166 4.50 19.70 25.60
C LEU A 166 5.24 20.30 26.80
N THR A 167 6.57 20.23 26.79
CA THR A 167 7.41 20.76 27.88
C THR A 167 7.27 22.28 28.00
N ASP A 168 7.22 23.00 26.88
CA ASP A 168 7.06 24.46 26.84
C ASP A 168 5.70 24.94 27.38
N HIS A 169 4.69 24.06 27.42
CA HIS A 169 3.33 24.36 27.88
C HIS A 169 2.99 23.71 29.23
N LEU A 170 3.94 23.06 29.90
CA LEU A 170 3.74 22.61 31.28
C LEU A 170 3.67 23.84 32.19
N PRO A 171 2.60 24.01 32.99
CA PRO A 171 2.60 25.03 34.03
C PRO A 171 3.70 24.72 35.04
N GLY A 172 4.48 25.74 35.38
CA GLY A 172 5.55 25.67 36.39
C GLY A 172 5.03 25.40 37.80
#